data_AF-A0A1G7HQL1-F1
#
_entry.id   AF-A0A1G7HQL1-F1
#
_cell.length_a   1.000
_cell.length_b   1.000
_cell.length_c   1.000
_cell.angle_alpha   90.00
_cell.angle_beta   90.00
_cell.angle_gamma   90.00
#
_symmetry.space_group_name_H-M   'P 1'
#
loop_
_entity.id
_entity.type
_entity.pdbx_description
1 polymer ?
#
loop_
_entity_poly.entity_id
_entity_poly.type
_entity_poly.pdbx_seq_one_letter_code
_entity_poly.pdbx_strand_id
1 'polypeptide(L)'
;MRFSLNTKLQLTGLALYMVGLVLYFLSWLLQRYFPELDWSKSVFGFIAPAYTTLIWFVGIGFVGNKTFVKIPYISLLYILISVCLVVVHTLRAYKVYHKI
;
A
#
# COMPACT_ATOMS: atom_id res chain seq x y z
N MET A 1 -0.86 4.69 -16.50
CA MET A 1 -1.03 3.25 -16.77
C MET A 1 -2.43 3.02 -17.30
N ARG A 2 -2.65 2.03 -18.16
CA ARG A 2 -3.97 1.63 -18.64
C ARG A 2 -4.49 0.44 -17.83
N PHE A 3 -5.70 0.57 -17.30
CA PHE A 3 -6.42 -0.51 -16.63
C PHE A 3 -6.86 -1.57 -17.64
N SER A 4 -6.65 -2.85 -17.33
CA SER A 4 -7.10 -4.00 -18.12
C SER A 4 -7.15 -5.22 -17.20
N LEU A 5 -8.10 -6.13 -17.46
CA LEU A 5 -8.31 -7.35 -16.67
C LEU A 5 -8.23 -8.62 -17.54
N ASN A 6 -7.45 -8.56 -18.62
CA ASN A 6 -7.43 -9.61 -19.63
C ASN A 6 -6.51 -10.79 -19.26
N THR A 7 -5.76 -10.68 -18.16
CA THR A 7 -4.77 -11.68 -17.74
C THR A 7 -4.97 -12.07 -16.29
N LYS A 8 -4.57 -13.31 -15.94
CA LYS A 8 -4.60 -13.81 -14.56
C LYS A 8 -3.82 -12.90 -13.61
N LEU A 9 -2.67 -12.37 -14.03
CA LEU A 9 -1.86 -11.44 -13.25
C LEU A 9 -2.63 -10.16 -12.87
N GLN A 10 -3.40 -9.60 -13.82
CA GLN A 10 -4.19 -8.40 -13.56
C GLN A 10 -5.36 -8.68 -12.62
N LEU A 11 -5.98 -9.86 -12.71
CA LEU A 11 -7.03 -10.28 -11.79
C LEU A 11 -6.46 -10.46 -10.37
N THR A 12 -5.30 -11.09 -10.23
CA THR A 12 -4.56 -11.17 -8.96
C THR A 12 -4.20 -9.77 -8.44
N GLY A 13 -3.77 -8.87 -9.33
CA GLY A 13 -3.50 -7.47 -8.99
C GLY A 13 -4.73 -6.75 -8.44
N LEU A 14 -5.90 -6.96 -9.04
CA LEU A 14 -7.16 -6.41 -8.56
C LEU A 14 -7.54 -6.98 -7.19
N ALA A 15 -7.38 -8.29 -6.99
CA ALA A 15 -7.61 -8.92 -5.69
C ALA A 15 -6.68 -8.35 -4.61
N LEU A 16 -5.39 -8.21 -4.90
CA LEU A 16 -4.41 -7.58 -4.01
C LEU A 16 -4.77 -6.13 -3.69
N TYR A 17 -5.21 -5.37 -4.71
CA TYR A 17 -5.70 -4.01 -4.51
C TYR A 17 -6.86 -3.96 -3.52
N MET A 18 -7.89 -4.80 -3.71
CA MET A 18 -9.06 -4.84 -2.84
C MET A 18 -8.70 -5.26 -1.41
N VAL A 19 -7.89 -6.30 -1.25
CA VAL A 19 -7.42 -6.75 0.08
C VAL A 19 -6.61 -5.66 0.77
N GLY A 20 -5.67 -5.02 0.05
CA GLY A 20 -4.88 -3.91 0.59
C GLY A 20 -5.74 -2.73 1.03
N LEU A 21 -6.76 -2.38 0.26
CA LEU A 21 -7.72 -1.33 0.58
C LEU A 21 -8.49 -1.61 1.87
N VAL A 22 -8.99 -2.84 2.02
CA VAL A 22 -9.67 -3.26 3.25
C VAL A 22 -8.73 -3.20 4.45
N LEU A 23 -7.52 -3.75 4.33
CA LEU A 23 -6.53 -3.72 5.42
C LEU A 23 -6.12 -2.30 5.82
N TYR A 24 -5.90 -1.43 4.82
CA TYR A 24 -5.63 -0.02 5.06
C TYR A 24 -6.76 0.64 5.85
N PHE A 25 -8.01 0.53 5.39
CA PHE A 25 -9.13 1.15 6.09
C PHE A 25 -9.35 0.57 7.48
N LEU A 26 -9.24 -0.74 7.66
CA LEU A 26 -9.34 -1.36 8.99
C LEU A 26 -8.25 -0.84 9.93
N SER A 27 -7.00 -0.77 9.48
CA SER A 27 -5.91 -0.24 10.30
C SER A 27 -6.13 1.22 10.71
N TRP A 28 -6.65 2.03 9.80
CA TRP A 28 -6.98 3.43 10.08
C TRP A 28 -8.18 3.57 11.01
N LEU A 29 -9.23 2.76 10.82
CA LEU A 29 -10.42 2.75 11.68
C LEU A 29 -10.07 2.35 13.12
N LEU A 30 -9.22 1.33 13.31
CA LEU A 30 -8.73 0.95 14.63
C LEU A 30 -7.97 2.10 15.29
N GLN A 31 -7.08 2.77 14.56
CA GLN A 31 -6.33 3.89 15.11
C GLN A 31 -7.21 5.10 15.46
N ARG A 32 -8.27 5.36 14.67
CA ARG A 32 -9.15 6.52 14.85
C ARG A 32 -10.21 6.31 15.93
N TYR A 33 -10.86 5.15 15.95
CA TYR A 33 -12.02 4.90 16.82
C TYR A 33 -11.66 4.11 18.08
N PHE A 34 -10.55 3.36 18.05
CA PHE A 34 -10.11 2.53 19.16
C PHE A 34 -8.64 2.79 19.51
N PRO A 35 -8.25 4.05 19.82
CA PRO A 35 -6.86 4.41 20.10
C PRO A 35 -6.32 3.75 21.38
N GLU A 36 -7.19 3.32 22.28
CA GLU A 36 -6.81 2.74 23.56
C GLU A 36 -6.44 1.26 23.51
N LEU A 37 -6.76 0.56 22.42
CA LEU A 37 -6.43 -0.86 22.24
C LEU A 37 -4.92 -1.08 22.22
N ASP A 38 -4.48 -2.21 22.77
CA ASP A 38 -3.08 -2.64 22.75
C ASP A 38 -2.51 -2.65 21.33
N TRP A 39 -3.34 -3.02 20.33
CA TRP A 39 -3.00 -2.92 18.91
C TRP A 39 -2.62 -1.48 18.52
N SER A 40 -3.51 -0.52 18.74
CA SER A 40 -3.33 0.89 18.36
C SER A 40 -2.21 1.61 19.12
N LYS A 41 -1.88 1.12 20.33
CA LYS A 41 -0.75 1.58 21.15
C LYS A 41 0.58 0.94 20.76
N SER A 42 0.56 -0.22 20.12
CA SER A 42 1.78 -0.87 19.63
C SER A 42 2.37 -0.10 18.45
N VAL A 43 3.69 -0.19 18.28
CA VAL A 43 4.40 0.37 17.11
C VAL A 43 3.74 -0.10 15.82
N PHE A 44 3.49 -1.42 15.70
CA PHE A 44 2.96 -2.05 14.50
C PHE A 44 1.55 -1.57 14.16
N GLY A 45 0.64 -1.51 15.14
CA GLY A 45 -0.71 -1.04 14.89
C GLY A 45 -0.77 0.45 14.58
N PHE A 46 0.03 1.27 15.26
CA PHE A 46 0.09 2.71 15.00
C PHE A 46 0.55 3.02 13.57
N ILE A 47 1.59 2.35 13.08
CA ILE A 47 2.13 2.56 11.73
C ILE A 47 1.44 1.70 10.66
N ALA A 48 0.46 0.88 11.02
CA ALA A 48 -0.24 -0.02 10.09
C ALA A 48 -0.88 0.70 8.89
N PRO A 49 -1.54 1.87 9.04
CA PRO A 49 -2.05 2.61 7.89
C PRO A 49 -0.95 3.01 6.90
N ALA A 50 0.31 3.13 7.33
CA ALA A 50 1.42 3.49 6.45
C ALA A 50 1.92 2.27 5.65
N TYR A 51 2.31 1.17 6.30
CA TYR A 51 2.91 0.04 5.57
C TYR A 51 1.88 -0.78 4.78
N THR A 52 0.60 -0.82 5.21
CA THR A 52 -0.45 -1.57 4.50
C THR A 52 -0.72 -1.03 3.10
N THR A 53 -0.41 0.25 2.84
CA THR A 53 -0.49 0.84 1.50
C THR A 53 0.38 0.13 0.47
N LEU A 54 1.44 -0.59 0.89
CA LEU A 54 2.24 -1.36 -0.07
C LEU A 54 1.41 -2.41 -0.80
N ILE A 55 0.45 -3.03 -0.11
CA ILE A 55 -0.36 -4.12 -0.64
C ILE A 55 -1.20 -3.63 -1.83
N TRP A 56 -1.88 -2.49 -1.67
CA TRP A 56 -2.69 -1.95 -2.77
C TRP A 56 -1.83 -1.39 -3.91
N PHE A 57 -0.59 -0.96 -3.64
CA PHE A 57 0.30 -0.39 -4.66
C PHE A 57 0.87 -1.51 -5.51
N VAL A 58 1.27 -2.63 -4.90
CA VAL A 58 1.64 -3.83 -5.65
C VAL A 58 0.46 -4.30 -6.52
N GLY A 59 -0.76 -4.28 -5.98
CA GLY A 59 -1.98 -4.56 -6.74
C GLY A 59 -2.14 -3.68 -7.99
N ILE A 60 -2.02 -2.36 -7.84
CA ILE A 60 -2.05 -1.40 -8.95
C ILE A 60 -0.93 -1.69 -9.97
N GLY A 61 0.27 -2.02 -9.50
CA GLY A 61 1.41 -2.35 -10.36
C GLY A 61 1.16 -3.56 -11.25
N PHE A 62 0.45 -4.58 -10.74
CA PHE A 62 0.08 -5.77 -11.51
C PHE A 62 -1.07 -5.53 -12.49
N VAL A 63 -1.99 -4.62 -12.17
CA VAL A 63 -3.10 -4.25 -13.07
C VAL A 63 -2.59 -3.40 -14.25
N GLY A 64 -1.69 -2.45 -13.98
CA GLY A 64 -1.19 -1.50 -14.97
C GLY A 64 -0.01 -2.05 -15.77
N ASN A 65 -0.26 -2.57 -16.98
CA ASN A 65 0.80 -3.16 -17.85
C ASN A 65 1.16 -2.31 -19.09
N LYS A 66 0.44 -1.22 -19.35
CA LYS A 66 0.67 -0.32 -20.49
C LYS A 66 0.63 1.12 -20.04
N THR A 67 1.46 1.97 -20.63
CA THR A 67 1.48 3.42 -20.42
C THR A 67 1.34 4.17 -21.74
N PHE A 68 0.93 5.44 -21.66
CA PHE A 68 0.83 6.31 -22.85
C PHE A 68 2.19 6.52 -23.53
N VAL A 69 3.27 6.54 -22.73
CA VAL A 69 4.66 6.52 -23.19
C VAL A 69 5.19 5.09 -23.10
N LYS A 70 5.86 4.58 -24.14
CA LYS A 70 6.45 3.23 -24.13
C LYS A 70 7.72 3.21 -23.26
N ILE A 71 7.55 2.91 -21.98
CA ILE A 71 8.66 2.67 -21.05
C ILE A 71 8.71 1.16 -20.78
N PRO A 72 9.83 0.47 -21.08
CA PRO A 72 9.95 -0.95 -20.77
C PRO A 72 9.92 -1.16 -19.25
N TYR A 73 9.30 -2.26 -18.79
CA TYR A 73 9.23 -2.64 -17.37
C TYR A 73 8.59 -1.59 -16.44
N ILE A 74 7.69 -0.75 -16.96
CA ILE A 74 7.06 0.35 -16.19
C ILE A 74 6.33 -0.10 -14.92
N SER A 75 5.71 -1.29 -14.94
CA SER A 75 5.06 -1.88 -13.76
C SER A 75 6.06 -2.16 -12.65
N LEU A 76 7.25 -2.66 -13.00
CA LEU A 76 8.33 -2.92 -12.05
C LEU A 76 8.87 -1.60 -11.48
N LEU A 77 9.14 -0.62 -12.35
CA LEU A 77 9.59 0.72 -11.92
C LEU A 77 8.58 1.35 -10.94
N TYR A 78 7.29 1.25 -11.24
CA TYR A 78 6.24 1.74 -10.35
C TYR A 78 6.23 1.02 -8.99
N ILE A 79 6.39 -0.32 -8.98
CA ILE A 79 6.46 -1.07 -7.72
C ILE A 79 7.68 -0.65 -6.91
N LEU A 80 8.85 -0.50 -7.53
CA LEU A 80 10.08 -0.04 -6.85
C LEU A 80 9.90 1.35 -6.24
N ILE A 81 9.36 2.30 -7.00
CA ILE A 81 9.06 3.65 -6.49
C ILE A 81 8.05 3.58 -5.34
N SER A 82 7.02 2.74 -5.47
CA SER A 82 6.01 2.54 -4.43
C SER A 82 6.62 1.98 -3.15
N VAL A 83 7.53 1.00 -3.25
CA VAL A 83 8.28 0.47 -2.10
C VAL A 83 9.08 1.58 -1.43
N CYS A 84 9.84 2.37 -2.18
CA CYS A 84 10.60 3.50 -1.62
C CYS A 84 9.68 4.50 -0.91
N LEU A 85 8.55 4.84 -1.52
CA LEU A 85 7.57 5.74 -0.93
C LEU A 85 6.99 5.18 0.38
N VAL A 86 6.61 3.90 0.40
CA VAL A 86 6.07 3.26 1.61
C VAL A 86 7.10 3.18 2.71
N VAL A 87 8.37 2.89 2.39
CA VAL A 87 9.46 2.91 3.37
C VAL A 87 9.58 4.29 4.01
N VAL A 88 9.69 5.35 3.20
CA VAL A 88 9.79 6.73 3.70
C VAL A 88 8.54 7.12 4.51
N HIS A 89 7.35 6.75 4.04
CA HIS A 89 6.09 7.04 4.72
C HIS A 89 5.98 6.33 6.07
N THR A 90 6.36 5.05 6.12
CA THR A 90 6.38 4.23 7.35
C THR A 90 7.43 4.75 8.33
N LEU A 91 8.62 5.14 7.86
CA LEU A 91 9.65 5.75 8.70
C LEU A 91 9.20 7.08 9.31
N ARG A 92 8.45 7.91 8.56
CA ARG A 92 7.85 9.13 9.12
C ARG A 92 6.82 8.80 10.20
N ALA A 93 5.93 7.83 9.96
CA ALA A 93 4.95 7.40 10.96
C ALA A 93 5.62 6.84 12.23
N TYR A 94 6.70 6.08 12.06
CA TYR A 94 7.53 5.56 13.14
C TYR A 94 8.16 6.68 13.98
N LYS A 95 8.71 7.70 13.34
CA LYS A 95 9.25 8.89 14.02
C LYS A 95 8.17 9.62 14.84
N VAL A 96 6.98 9.80 14.26
CA VAL A 96 5.84 10.41 14.98
C VAL A 96 5.43 9.58 16.20
N TYR A 97 5.39 8.24 16.08
CA TYR A 97 5.11 7.35 17.20
C TYR A 97 6.09 7.55 18.37
N HIS A 98 7.40 7.63 18.06
CA HIS A 98 8.44 7.87 19.05
C HIS A 98 8.62 9.34 19.44
N LYS A 99 7.91 10.26 18.78
CA LYS A 99 7.99 11.72 18.98
C LYS A 99 9.41 12.28 18.76
N ILE A 100 10.10 11.80 17.71
CA ILE A 100 11.46 12.21 17.31
C ILE A 100 11.44 12.90 15.95
#